data_AF-A0A1A8RW73-F1
#
_entry.id   AF-A0A1A8RW73-F1
#
_cell.length_a   1.000
_cell.length_b   1.000
_cell.length_c   1.000
_cell.angle_alpha   90.00
_cell.angle_beta   90.00
_cell.angle_gamma   90.00
#
_symmetry.space_group_name_H-M   'P 1'
#
loop_
_entity.id
_entity.type
_entity.pdbx_description
1 polymer ?
#
loop_
_entity_poly.entity_id
_entity_poly.type
_entity_poly.pdbx_seq_one_letter_code
_entity_poly.pdbx_strand_id
1 'polypeptide(L)' 'MPTSRCVHLMLVGIANGIKEMWIAQQPFLSMYYAWQYAPTFAWAITNMMGRKRVQNFKAGLDADSAYFTKPKTS' A
#
# COMPACT_ATOMS: atom_id res chain seq x y z
N MET A 1 -7.76 -8.96 -3.02
CA MET A 1 -8.93 -8.57 -2.20
C MET A 1 -10.17 -9.30 -2.70
N PRO A 2 -10.95 -9.99 -1.86
CA PRO A 2 -12.21 -10.62 -2.27
C PRO A 2 -13.27 -9.56 -2.59
N THR A 3 -14.05 -9.76 -3.65
CA THR A 3 -15.09 -8.84 -4.13
C THR A 3 -16.18 -8.60 -3.09
N SER A 4 -16.52 -9.62 -2.29
CA SER A 4 -17.48 -9.53 -1.19
C SER A 4 -17.12 -8.45 -0.15
N ARG A 5 -15.84 -8.36 0.22
CA ARG A 5 -15.35 -7.34 1.16
C ARG A 5 -15.46 -5.93 0.56
N CYS A 6 -15.16 -5.77 -0.73
CA CYS A 6 -15.30 -4.48 -1.41
C CYS A 6 -16.76 -4.01 -1.37
N VAL A 7 -17.69 -4.88 -1.75
CA VAL A 7 -19.12 -4.56 -1.78
C VAL A 7 -19.65 -4.22 -0.38
N HIS A 8 -19.25 -4.99 0.63
CA HIS A 8 -19.64 -4.70 2.01
C HIS A 8 -19.19 -3.31 2.47
N LEU A 9 -17.92 -2.94 2.22
CA LEU A 9 -17.39 -1.62 2.59
C LEU A 9 -18.10 -0.49 1.82
N MET A 10 -18.41 -0.70 0.55
CA MET A 10 -19.20 0.27 -0.24
C MET A 10 -20.60 0.48 0.35
N LEU A 11 -21.32 -0.59 0.68
CA LEU A 11 -22.65 -0.50 1.29
C LEU A 11 -22.61 0.20 2.65
N VAL A 12 -21.62 -0.12 3.49
CA VAL A 12 -21.42 0.57 4.78
C VAL A 12 -21.16 2.06 4.57
N GLY A 13 -20.31 2.43 3.61
CA GLY A 13 -20.02 3.84 3.32
C GLY A 13 -21.25 4.61 2.83
N ILE A 14 -22.05 4.00 1.94
CA ILE A 14 -23.31 4.57 1.45
C ILE A 14 -24.30 4.77 2.60
N ALA A 15 -24.49 3.74 3.44
CA ALA A 15 -25.42 3.80 4.57
C ALA A 15 -25.04 4.89 5.60
N ASN A 16 -23.74 5.20 5.74
CA ASN A 16 -23.24 6.25 6.63
C ASN A 16 -23.14 7.63 5.94
N GLY A 17 -23.57 7.78 4.69
CA GLY A 17 -23.51 9.06 3.97
C GLY A 17 -22.09 9.57 3.71
N ILE A 18 -21.11 8.66 3.64
CA ILE A 18 -19.70 9.01 3.36
C ILE A 18 -19.62 9.57 1.93
N LYS A 19 -19.06 10.78 1.78
CA LYS A 19 -18.92 11.44 0.47
C LYS A 19 -17.85 10.80 -0.41
N GLU A 20 -16.74 10.36 0.19
CA GLU A 20 -15.61 9.74 -0.50
C GLU A 20 -15.03 8.62 0.34
N MET A 21 -14.78 7.46 -0.26
CA MET A 21 -14.16 6.32 0.41
C MET A 21 -13.07 5.70 -0.48
N TRP A 22 -11.98 5.26 0.15
CA TRP A 22 -10.86 4.63 -0.53
C TRP A 22 -10.80 3.16 -0.13
N ILE A 23 -10.90 2.27 -1.11
CA ILE A 23 -10.89 0.82 -0.89
C ILE A 23 -9.71 0.23 -1.64
N ALA A 24 -8.71 -0.24 -0.91
CA ALA A 24 -7.57 -0.95 -1.45
C ALA A 24 -7.06 -2.01 -0.46
N GLN A 25 -6.21 -2.91 -0.95
CA GLN A 25 -5.47 -3.86 -0.10
C GLN A 25 -4.42 -3.09 0.71
N GLN A 26 -4.21 -3.47 1.97
CA GLN A 26 -3.04 -2.99 2.72
C GLN A 26 -1.77 -3.68 2.16
N PRO A 27 -0.63 -2.97 2.06
CA PRO A 27 -0.34 -1.64 2.61
C PRO A 27 -0.64 -0.46 1.66
N PHE A 28 -1.17 -0.69 0.46
CA PHE A 28 -1.38 0.39 -0.51
C PHE A 28 -2.38 1.44 -0.05
N LEU A 29 -3.44 1.01 0.65
CA LEU A 29 -4.42 1.95 1.19
C LEU A 29 -3.78 2.95 2.18
N SER A 30 -2.92 2.48 3.09
CA SER A 30 -2.22 3.39 4.02
C SER A 30 -1.24 4.30 3.30
N MET A 31 -0.60 3.84 2.22
CA MET A 31 0.24 4.71 1.38
C MET A 31 -0.59 5.83 0.76
N TYR A 32 -1.77 5.56 0.20
CA TYR A 32 -2.63 6.61 -0.35
C TYR A 32 -3.01 7.65 0.71
N TYR A 33 -3.39 7.20 1.91
CA TYR A 33 -3.67 8.11 3.03
C TYR A 33 -2.44 8.94 3.44
N ALA A 34 -1.25 8.33 3.49
CA ALA A 34 -0.02 9.05 3.80
C ALA A 34 0.26 10.14 2.74
N TRP A 35 0.06 9.85 1.46
CA TRP A 35 0.21 10.83 0.38
C TRP A 35 -0.82 11.96 0.44
N GLN A 36 -2.05 11.65 0.84
CA GLN A 36 -3.14 12.62 0.93
C GLN A 36 -2.98 13.57 2.12
N TYR A 37 -2.57 13.05 3.29
CA TYR A 37 -2.57 13.83 4.53
C TYR A 37 -1.17 14.24 5.02
N ALA A 38 -0.13 13.52 4.63
CA ALA A 38 1.24 13.75 5.10
C ALA A 38 2.27 13.58 3.96
N PRO A 39 2.23 14.42 2.91
CA PRO A 39 3.04 14.24 1.71
C PRO A 39 4.55 14.26 1.98
N THR A 40 5.03 15.06 2.92
CA THR A 40 6.45 15.09 3.33
C THR A 40 6.91 13.77 3.93
N PHE A 41 6.05 13.16 4.77
CA PHE A 41 6.29 11.85 5.33
C PHE A 41 6.24 10.76 4.26
N ALA A 42 5.26 10.82 3.36
CA ALA A 42 5.17 9.90 2.23
C ALA A 42 6.43 9.96 1.35
N TRP A 43 6.93 11.16 1.04
CA TRP A 43 8.20 11.38 0.33
C TRP A 43 9.41 10.83 1.08
N ALA A 44 9.47 10.97 2.40
CA ALA A 44 10.57 10.43 3.20
C ALA A 44 10.59 8.89 3.15
N ILE A 45 9.44 8.24 3.31
CA ILE A 45 9.31 6.78 3.21
C ILE A 45 9.68 6.32 1.79
N THR A 46 9.13 6.94 0.74
CA THR A 46 9.37 6.52 -0.64
C THR A 46 10.83 6.72 -1.05
N ASN A 47 11.50 7.79 -0.59
CA ASN A 47 12.93 7.96 -0.80
C ASN A 47 13.77 6.87 -0.11
N MET A 48 13.43 6.52 1.12
CA MET A 48 14.12 5.45 1.85
C MET A 48 13.96 4.08 1.14
N MET A 49 12.75 3.77 0.68
CA MET A 49 12.48 2.55 -0.10
C MET A 49 13.19 2.58 -1.47
N GLY A 50 13.17 3.72 -2.17
CA GLY A 50 13.85 3.89 -3.45
C GLY A 50 15.35 3.64 -3.38
N ARG A 51 16.01 4.13 -2.31
CA ARG A 51 17.44 3.87 -2.08
C ARG A 51 17.74 2.39 -1.91
N LYS A 52 16.95 1.67 -1.11
CA LYS A 52 17.09 0.21 -0.92
C LYS A 52 16.88 -0.54 -2.23
N ARG A 53 15.90 -0.13 -3.04
CA ARG A 53 15.62 -0.72 -4.35
C ARG A 53 16.82 -0.61 -5.29
N VAL A 54 17.43 0.57 -5.37
CA VAL A 54 18.66 0.79 -6.16
C VAL A 54 19.84 -0.04 -5.63
N GLN A 55 19.98 -0.17 -4.31
CA GLN A 55 21.02 -1.01 -3.70
C GLN A 55 20.83 -2.50 -4.04
N ASN A 56 19.60 -3.01 -3.94
CA ASN A 56 19.27 -4.39 -4.31
C ASN A 56 19.58 -4.67 -5.78
N PHE A 57 19.16 -3.77 -6.68
CA PHE A 57 19.49 -3.87 -8.10
C PHE A 57 21.00 -3.89 -8.36
N LYS A 58 21.77 -3.00 -7.68
CA LYS A 58 23.23 -2.98 -7.80
C LYS A 58 23.89 -4.26 -7.29
N ALA A 59 23.28 -4.94 -6.32
CA ALA A 59 23.74 -6.21 -5.77
C ALA A 59 23.31 -7.43 -6.62
N GLY A 60 22.63 -7.22 -7.76
CA GLY A 60 22.10 -8.31 -8.59
C GLY A 60 20.89 -9.03 -7.99
N LEU A 61 20.29 -8.47 -6.94
CA LEU A 61 19.07 -8.98 -6.31
C LEU A 61 17.83 -8.39 -6.97
N ASP A 62 16.70 -9.09 -6.82
CA ASP A 62 15.41 -8.52 -7.19
C ASP A 62 15.16 -7.25 -6.36
N ALA A 63 14.76 -6.19 -7.07
CA ALA A 63 14.49 -4.86 -6.57
C ALA A 63 13.60 -4.88 -5.33
N ASP A 64 12.60 -5.76 -5.39
CA ASP A 64 11.50 -5.84 -4.45
C ASP A 64 11.61 -7.04 -3.50
N SER A 65 12.75 -7.74 -3.53
CA SER A 65 13.05 -8.89 -2.67
C SER A 65 12.89 -8.60 -1.17
N ALA A 66 13.14 -7.36 -0.76
CA ALA A 66 13.01 -6.90 0.63
C ALA A 66 11.56 -6.56 1.04
N TYR A 67 10.62 -6.46 0.09
CA TYR A 67 9.25 -6.00 0.33
C TYR A 67 8.22 -7.12 0.31
N PHE A 68 8.45 -8.13 -0.55
CA PHE A 68 7.55 -9.26 -0.69
C PHE A 68 8.27 -10.55 -0.29
N THR A 69 8.39 -10.80 1.02
CA THR A 69 8.67 -12.16 1.47
C THR A 69 7.57 -13.07 0.95
N LYS A 70 7.93 -14.10 0.19
CA LYS A 70 6.99 -15.15 -0.21
C LYS A 70 6.27 -15.62 1.05
N PRO A 71 4.92 -15.69 1.06
CA PRO A 71 4.22 -16.27 2.20
C PRO A 71 4.79 -17.69 2.40
N LYS A 72 5.10 -18.04 3.66
CA LYS A 72 5.53 -19.40 3.99
C LYS A 72 4.43 -20.34 3.51
N THR A 73 4.74 -21.18 2.51
CA THR A 73 3.86 -22.26 2.08
C THR A 73 3.72 -23.18 3.29
N SER A 74 2.51 -23.23 3.87
CA SER A 74 2.15 -24.28 4.82
C SER A 74 1.85 -25.58 4.10
#